data_AF-A0A2A1ZQG9-F1
#
_entry.id   AF-A0A2A1ZQG9-F1
#
_cell.length_a   1.000
_cell.length_b   1.000
_cell.length_c   1.000
_cell.angle_alpha   90.00
_cell.angle_beta   90.00
_cell.angle_gamma   90.00
#
_symmetry.space_group_name_H-M   'P 1'
#
loop_
_entity.id
_entity.type
_entity.pdbx_description
1 polymer ?
#
loop_
_entity_poly.entity_id
_entity_poly.type
_entity_poly.pdbx_seq_one_letter_code
_entity_poly.pdbx_strand_id
1 'polypeptide(L)'
;MTTIQELEIEFEGMLGTIKQYSCDPYVTSYLNRLKFAIQNEEIEMIRIMIVKLNDWYADNIKAIEGNRWIINLDSHHKTQRLLQEFMLKFS
;
A
#
# COMPACT_ATOMS: atom_id res chain seq x y z
N MET A 1 0.66 -18.54 -10.05
CA MET A 1 1.19 -17.32 -9.41
C MET A 1 0.92 -17.43 -7.93
N THR A 2 1.93 -17.24 -7.07
CA THR A 2 1.75 -17.23 -5.62
C THR A 2 1.20 -15.88 -5.16
N THR A 3 0.61 -15.82 -3.96
CA THR A 3 0.14 -14.55 -3.38
C THR A 3 1.26 -13.51 -3.26
N ILE A 4 2.49 -13.94 -2.94
CA ILE A 4 3.66 -13.06 -2.86
C ILE A 4 4.01 -12.50 -4.25
N GLN A 5 4.00 -13.33 -5.29
CA GLN A 5 4.27 -12.88 -6.66
C GLN A 5 3.22 -11.87 -7.14
N GLU A 6 1.94 -12.10 -6.82
CA GLU A 6 0.86 -11.16 -7.12
C GLU A 6 1.07 -9.82 -6.38
N LEU A 7 1.41 -9.89 -5.10
CA LEU A 7 1.72 -8.71 -4.29
C LEU A 7 2.92 -7.95 -4.85
N GLU A 8 3.99 -8.64 -5.24
CA GLU A 8 5.19 -8.03 -5.82
C GLU A 8 4.87 -7.26 -7.11
N ILE A 9 4.06 -7.84 -8.00
CA ILE A 9 3.63 -7.22 -9.26
C ILE A 9 2.85 -5.92 -8.99
N GLU A 10 1.88 -5.96 -8.08
CA GLU A 10 1.06 -4.78 -7.78
C GLU A 10 1.79 -3.74 -6.91
N PHE A 11 2.79 -4.16 -6.12
CA PHE A 11 3.45 -3.31 -5.13
C PHE A 11 4.13 -2.09 -5.73
N GLU A 12 4.77 -2.20 -6.90
CA GLU A 12 5.40 -1.04 -7.55
C GLU A 12 4.37 0.04 -7.92
N GLY A 13 3.16 -0.36 -8.34
CA GLY A 13 2.05 0.57 -8.60
C GLY A 13 1.53 1.24 -7.32
N MET A 14 1.39 0.47 -6.24
CA MET A 14 0.98 0.98 -4.92
C MET A 14 2.02 1.97 -4.37
N LEU A 15 3.30 1.63 -4.46
CA LEU A 15 4.43 2.46 -4.05
C LEU A 15 4.44 3.81 -4.77
N GLY A 16 4.33 3.78 -6.11
CA GLY A 16 4.31 5.00 -6.92
C GLY A 16 3.14 5.90 -6.58
N THR A 17 1.95 5.31 -6.41
CA THR A 17 0.72 6.05 -6.07
C THR A 17 0.87 6.80 -4.75
N ILE A 18 1.32 6.12 -3.69
CA ILE A 18 1.43 6.73 -2.36
C ILE A 18 2.56 7.77 -2.32
N LYS A 19 3.74 7.48 -2.91
CA LYS A 19 4.88 8.41 -2.93
C LYS A 19 4.62 9.67 -3.74
N GLN A 20 3.75 9.62 -4.76
CA GLN A 20 3.35 10.81 -5.51
C GLN A 20 2.48 11.76 -4.68
N TYR A 21 1.69 11.23 -3.76
CA TYR A 21 0.81 12.03 -2.90
C TYR A 21 1.50 12.49 -1.61
N SER A 22 2.29 11.62 -0.98
CA SER A 22 2.85 11.86 0.35
C SER A 22 4.35 11.59 0.41
N CYS A 23 5.07 12.55 1.00
CA CYS A 23 6.46 12.42 1.43
C CYS A 23 6.56 12.15 2.95
N ASP A 24 5.46 11.79 3.61
CA ASP A 24 5.45 11.51 5.04
C ASP A 24 6.46 10.37 5.37
N PRO A 25 7.37 10.57 6.34
CA PRO A 25 8.38 9.58 6.67
C PRO A 25 7.80 8.25 7.15
N TYR A 26 6.65 8.24 7.83
CA TYR A 26 6.07 7.01 8.36
C TYR A 26 5.52 6.12 7.24
N VAL A 27 4.68 6.65 6.36
CA VAL A 27 4.14 5.87 5.24
C VAL A 27 5.25 5.42 4.28
N THR A 28 6.25 6.27 4.06
CA THR A 28 7.44 5.92 3.28
C THR A 28 8.21 4.76 3.91
N SER A 29 8.36 4.76 5.24
CA SER A 29 9.01 3.66 5.97
C SER A 29 8.23 2.35 5.83
N TYR A 30 6.90 2.39 5.93
CA TYR A 30 6.05 1.20 5.79
C TYR A 30 6.17 0.59 4.39
N LEU A 31 6.16 1.42 3.35
CA LEU A 31 6.35 0.97 1.97
C LEU A 31 7.72 0.32 1.77
N ASN A 32 8.79 0.96 2.23
CA ASN A 32 10.13 0.39 2.09
C ASN A 32 10.24 -0.96 2.84
N ARG A 33 9.69 -1.05 4.05
CA ARG A 33 9.66 -2.32 4.81
C ARG A 33 8.84 -3.40 4.12
N LEU A 34 7.69 -3.05 3.54
CA LEU A 34 6.88 -4.00 2.77
C LEU A 34 7.67 -4.52 1.56
N LYS A 35 8.38 -3.66 0.84
CA LYS A 35 9.26 -4.06 -0.27
C LYS A 35 10.30 -5.09 0.17
N PHE A 36 11.00 -4.82 1.27
CA PHE A 36 11.98 -5.76 1.81
C PHE A 36 11.33 -7.08 2.25
N ALA A 37 10.17 -7.02 2.90
CA ALA A 37 9.46 -8.21 3.35
C ALA A 37 9.00 -9.09 2.19
N ILE A 38 8.55 -8.50 1.07
CA ILE A 38 8.21 -9.23 -0.17
C ILE A 38 9.44 -9.95 -0.71
N GLN A 39 10.57 -9.25 -0.83
CA GLN A 39 11.81 -9.80 -1.40
C GLN A 39 12.43 -10.92 -0.56
N ASN A 40 12.21 -10.90 0.76
CA ASN A 40 12.71 -11.91 1.69
C ASN A 40 11.64 -12.95 2.07
N GLU A 41 10.45 -12.87 1.46
CA GLU A 41 9.29 -13.73 1.75
C GLU A 41 8.90 -13.77 3.25
N GLU A 42 9.09 -12.64 3.96
CA GLU A 42 8.77 -12.50 5.38
C GLU A 42 7.26 -12.27 5.60
N ILE A 43 6.48 -13.35 5.55
CA ILE A 43 5.01 -13.32 5.60
C ILE A 43 4.46 -12.49 6.77
N GLU A 44 5.02 -12.63 7.96
CA GLU A 44 4.53 -11.90 9.14
C GLU A 44 4.78 -10.40 9.01
N MET A 45 5.93 -10.01 8.46
CA MET A 45 6.21 -8.60 8.20
C MET A 45 5.31 -8.04 7.09
N ILE A 46 5.04 -8.84 6.05
CA ILE A 46 4.08 -8.49 4.99
C ILE A 46 2.71 -8.18 5.60
N ARG A 47 2.18 -9.07 6.45
CA ARG A 47 0.90 -8.88 7.15
C ARG A 47 0.86 -7.57 7.93
N ILE A 48 1.85 -7.34 8.78
CA ILE A 48 1.91 -6.14 9.63
C ILE A 48 1.98 -4.87 8.78
N MET A 49 2.80 -4.87 7.71
CA MET A 49 2.96 -3.68 6.88
C MET A 49 1.71 -3.38 6.04
N ILE A 50 1.02 -4.40 5.52
CA ILE A 50 -0.24 -4.20 4.79
C ILE A 50 -1.29 -3.56 5.71
N VAL A 51 -1.44 -4.04 6.94
CA VAL A 51 -2.37 -3.45 7.91
C VAL A 51 -2.04 -1.98 8.16
N LYS A 52 -0.77 -1.65 8.44
CA LYS A 52 -0.34 -0.27 8.66
C LYS A 52 -0.59 0.66 7.47
N LEU A 53 -0.42 0.16 6.24
CA LEU A 53 -0.71 0.93 5.03
C LEU A 53 -2.20 1.14 4.82
N ASN A 54 -3.03 0.12 5.12
CA ASN A 54 -4.48 0.26 5.05
C ASN A 54 -5.00 1.23 6.11
N ASP A 55 -4.46 1.19 7.34
CA ASP A 55 -4.80 2.15 8.40
C ASP A 55 -4.44 3.58 8.00
N TRP A 56 -3.25 3.78 7.42
CA TRP A 56 -2.88 5.08 6.87
C TRP A 56 -3.88 5.58 5.82
N TYR A 57 -4.37 4.70 4.93
CA TYR A 57 -5.43 5.06 4.00
C TYR A 57 -6.75 5.39 4.71
N ALA A 58 -7.16 4.63 5.73
CA ALA A 58 -8.37 4.92 6.48
C ALA A 58 -8.36 6.34 7.07
N ASP A 59 -7.20 6.80 7.54
CA ASP A 59 -7.01 8.14 8.10
C ASP A 59 -6.92 9.25 7.03
N ASN A 60 -6.36 8.95 5.86
CA ASN A 60 -5.99 9.95 4.86
C ASN A 60 -6.92 10.00 3.63
N ILE A 61 -7.76 8.98 3.39
CA ILE A 61 -8.54 8.87 2.14
C ILE A 61 -9.47 10.05 1.91
N LYS A 62 -10.11 10.59 2.95
CA LYS A 62 -10.99 11.77 2.82
C LYS A 62 -10.21 13.02 2.41
N ALA A 63 -8.99 13.18 2.90
CA ALA A 63 -8.12 14.30 2.54
C ALA A 63 -7.61 14.15 1.09
N ILE A 64 -7.33 12.90 0.68
CA ILE A 64 -6.97 12.54 -0.69
C ILE A 64 -8.14 12.88 -1.64
N GLU A 65 -9.35 12.40 -1.36
CA GLU A 65 -10.57 12.66 -2.14
C GLU A 65 -10.92 14.15 -2.23
N GLY A 66 -10.71 14.90 -1.15
CA GLY A 66 -10.95 16.34 -1.10
C GLY A 66 -9.90 17.19 -1.82
N ASN A 67 -8.77 16.62 -2.24
CA ASN A 67 -7.70 17.36 -2.88
C ASN A 67 -7.98 17.57 -4.37
N ARG A 68 -8.39 18.79 -4.74
CA ARG A 68 -8.70 19.19 -6.13
C ARG A 68 -7.53 19.10 -7.12
N TRP A 69 -6.30 18.96 -6.63
CA TRP A 69 -5.10 18.88 -7.45
C TRP A 69 -4.63 17.45 -7.67
N ILE A 70 -5.29 16.47 -7.05
CA ILE A 70 -4.92 15.08 -7.23
C ILE A 70 -5.47 14.55 -8.56
N ILE A 71 -4.58 13.95 -9.36
CA ILE A 71 -4.91 13.46 -10.71
C ILE A 71 -5.06 11.93 -10.77
N ASN A 72 -4.66 11.23 -9.70
CA ASN A 72 -4.58 9.77 -9.62
C ASN A 72 -5.47 9.20 -8.50
N LEU A 73 -6.62 9.85 -8.22
CA LEU A 73 -7.55 9.41 -7.18
C LEU A 73 -8.00 7.95 -7.35
N ASP A 74 -8.28 7.53 -8.58
CA ASP A 74 -8.63 6.14 -8.89
C ASP A 74 -7.52 5.15 -8.53
N SER A 75 -6.25 5.55 -8.71
CA SER A 75 -5.11 4.74 -8.29
C SER A 75 -5.02 4.61 -6.78
N HIS A 76 -5.38 5.65 -6.02
CA HIS A 76 -5.48 5.58 -4.56
C HIS A 76 -6.57 4.60 -4.11
N HIS A 77 -7.75 4.67 -4.72
CA HIS A 77 -8.83 3.71 -4.45
C HIS A 77 -8.45 2.28 -4.82
N LYS A 78 -7.80 2.08 -5.98
CA LYS A 78 -7.27 0.77 -6.38
C LYS A 78 -6.26 0.27 -5.35
N THR A 79 -5.33 1.12 -4.92
CA THR A 79 -4.30 0.77 -3.93
C THR A 79 -4.92 0.34 -2.60
N GLN A 80 -5.89 1.11 -2.09
CA GLN A 80 -6.58 0.76 -0.84
C GLN A 80 -7.33 -0.57 -0.95
N ARG A 81 -8.00 -0.81 -2.07
CA ARG A 81 -8.70 -2.08 -2.33
C ARG A 81 -7.73 -3.26 -2.35
N LEU A 82 -6.60 -3.13 -3.06
CA LEU A 82 -5.57 -4.17 -3.10
C LEU A 82 -5.01 -4.49 -1.72
N LEU A 83 -4.75 -3.46 -0.89
CA LEU A 83 -4.31 -3.69 0.49
C LEU A 83 -5.34 -4.52 1.26
N GLN A 84 -6.63 -4.23 1.16
CA GLN A 84 -7.70 -5.00 1.80
C GLN A 84 -7.79 -6.44 1.27
N GLU A 85 -7.63 -6.63 -0.04
CA GLU A 85 -7.59 -7.97 -0.65
C GLU A 85 -6.39 -8.78 -0.14
N PHE A 86 -5.20 -8.18 -0.08
CA PHE A 86 -4.02 -8.86 0.44
C PHE A 86 -4.10 -9.10 1.95
N MET A 87 -4.77 -8.26 2.74
CA MET A 87 -5.06 -8.57 4.16
C MET A 87 -5.80 -9.89 4.30
N LEU A 88 -6.78 -10.16 3.42
CA LEU A 88 -7.53 -11.42 3.41
C LEU A 88 -6.70 -12.58 2.89
N LYS A 89 -5.90 -12.38 1.84
CA LYS A 89 -5.07 -13.45 1.26
C LYS A 89 -3.92 -13.87 2.17
N PHE A 90 -3.44 -12.96 3.02
CA PHE A 90 -2.41 -13.23 4.01
C PHE A 90 -2.99 -13.48 5.41
N SER A 91 -4.31 -13.56 5.62
CA SER A 91 -4.89 -13.89 6.94
C SER A 91 -4.54 -15.30 7.39
#